data_AF-A0A2P5Z6T3-F1
#
_entry.id   AF-A0A2P5Z6T3-F1
#
_cell.length_a   1.000
_cell.length_b   1.000
_cell.length_c   1.000
_cell.angle_alpha   90.00
_cell.angle_beta   90.00
_cell.angle_gamma   90.00
#
_symmetry.space_group_name_H-M   'P 1'
#
loop_
_entity.id
_entity.type
_entity.pdbx_description
1 polymer ?
#
loop_
_entity_poly.entity_id
_entity_poly.type
_entity_poly.pdbx_seq_one_letter_code
_entity_poly.pdbx_strand_id
1 'polypeptide(L)'
;MLPLILLLALAAPAAPDAVPTHTAATPTDCGATSAALAETEVCDPRRGVLHLVYRAGRIVLQVPGRAPTVLETIPRAYAPELIGSARAIRLLPTRLQPYLARDRLLYLSVRRSSPGDGHGYCGAGAEMALTVVDLHGAPSILARVPVSSCLDNVDLDAPDLDDLTPYAVRDGRLRIRFSTYAGHESADPVEAELAPDLRALTFAP
;
A
#
# COMPACT_ATOMS: atom_id res chain seq x y z
N MET A 1 -70.54 22.73 27.17
CA MET A 1 -69.37 23.36 26.51
C MET A 1 -68.30 23.57 27.58
N LEU A 2 -67.07 23.09 27.31
CA LEU A 2 -65.80 23.31 28.04
C LEU A 2 -65.61 22.68 29.45
N PRO A 3 -64.37 22.32 29.87
CA PRO A 3 -63.60 21.20 29.31
C PRO A 3 -62.91 20.29 30.34
N LEU A 4 -62.42 19.17 29.80
CA LEU A 4 -61.54 18.13 30.33
C LEU A 4 -60.17 18.72 30.75
N ILE A 5 -59.66 18.37 31.95
CA ILE A 5 -58.27 18.66 32.36
C ILE A 5 -57.51 17.36 32.63
N LEU A 6 -56.32 17.33 32.04
CA LEU A 6 -55.39 16.27 31.73
C LEU A 6 -54.47 15.95 32.93
N LEU A 7 -54.21 14.67 33.21
CA LEU A 7 -53.15 14.24 34.12
C LEU A 7 -51.77 14.50 33.50
N LEU A 8 -50.85 15.13 34.25
CA LEU A 8 -49.42 15.13 33.95
C LEU A 8 -48.66 14.40 35.07
N ALA A 9 -48.06 13.27 34.71
CA ALA A 9 -47.05 12.56 35.49
C ALA A 9 -45.69 13.25 35.26
N LEU A 10 -45.03 13.68 36.33
CA LEU A 10 -43.64 14.14 36.26
C LEU A 10 -42.68 12.95 36.28
N ALA A 11 -41.94 12.78 35.18
CA ALA A 11 -40.81 11.88 35.06
C ALA A 11 -39.58 12.46 35.77
N ALA A 12 -38.84 11.60 36.47
CA ALA A 12 -37.57 11.92 37.11
C ALA A 12 -36.44 12.09 36.07
N PRO A 13 -35.43 12.95 36.30
CA PRO A 13 -34.32 13.11 35.38
C PRO A 13 -33.32 11.96 35.50
N ALA A 14 -33.00 11.35 34.37
CA ALA A 14 -31.92 10.36 34.24
C ALA A 14 -30.55 11.03 34.40
N ALA A 15 -29.63 10.32 35.07
CA ALA A 15 -28.25 10.71 35.27
C ALA A 15 -27.48 10.78 33.93
N PRO A 16 -26.49 11.68 33.78
CA PRO A 16 -25.69 11.76 32.56
C PRO A 16 -24.75 10.56 32.45
N ASP A 17 -24.84 9.89 31.30
CA ASP A 17 -23.95 8.82 30.86
C ASP A 17 -22.47 9.22 30.97
N ALA A 18 -21.69 8.32 31.56
CA ALA A 18 -20.24 8.39 31.55
C ALA A 18 -19.76 8.28 30.11
N VAL A 19 -19.21 9.38 29.59
CA VAL A 19 -18.46 9.40 28.33
C VAL A 19 -17.32 8.38 28.43
N PRO A 20 -17.24 7.36 27.55
CA PRO A 20 -16.10 6.49 27.54
C PRO A 20 -14.88 7.31 27.12
N THR A 21 -13.97 7.52 28.06
CA THR A 21 -12.61 7.98 27.79
C THR A 21 -12.01 7.01 26.77
N HIS A 22 -11.86 7.48 25.54
CA HIS A 22 -11.00 6.86 24.56
C HIS A 22 -9.58 6.86 25.12
N THR A 23 -9.18 5.74 25.73
CA THR A 23 -7.79 5.45 26.03
C THR A 23 -7.04 5.47 24.70
N ALA A 24 -6.29 6.54 24.47
CA ALA A 24 -5.36 6.62 23.36
C ALA A 24 -4.42 5.41 23.48
N ALA A 25 -4.48 4.52 22.50
CA ALA A 25 -3.54 3.41 22.41
C ALA A 25 -2.12 4.01 22.44
N THR A 26 -1.34 3.62 23.43
CA THR A 26 0.09 3.94 23.51
C THR A 26 0.76 3.53 22.18
N PRO A 27 1.59 4.39 21.56
CA PRO A 27 2.28 4.06 20.32
C PRO A 27 3.12 2.81 20.55
N THR A 28 2.82 1.75 19.79
CA THR A 28 3.54 0.47 19.90
C THR A 28 4.98 0.65 19.42
N ASP A 29 5.92 0.13 20.20
CA ASP A 29 7.37 0.21 20.04
C ASP A 29 7.86 -0.20 18.65
N CYS A 30 7.96 0.77 17.75
CA CYS A 30 8.87 0.69 16.62
C CYS A 30 10.36 0.69 17.05
N GLY A 31 10.66 1.05 18.31
CA GLY A 31 12.00 1.22 18.84
C GLY A 31 12.67 -0.05 19.39
N ALA A 32 11.90 -1.08 19.76
CA ALA A 32 12.44 -2.31 20.35
C ALA A 32 12.73 -3.42 19.31
N THR A 33 12.19 -3.31 18.10
CA THR A 33 12.33 -4.31 17.04
C THR A 33 13.26 -3.79 15.94
N SER A 34 14.53 -3.57 16.29
CA SER A 34 15.61 -3.46 15.30
C SER A 34 15.97 -4.82 14.67
N ALA A 35 15.21 -5.88 14.98
CA ALA A 35 15.22 -7.08 14.14
C ALA A 35 14.69 -6.67 12.76
N ALA A 36 15.37 -7.09 11.69
CA ALA A 36 14.96 -6.80 10.32
C ALA A 36 13.48 -7.19 10.16
N LEU A 37 12.62 -6.17 10.00
CA LEU A 37 11.21 -6.38 9.72
C LEU A 37 11.08 -7.26 8.47
N ALA A 38 10.08 -8.15 8.45
CA ALA A 38 9.83 -8.94 7.26
C ALA A 38 9.45 -8.02 6.09
N GLU A 39 9.65 -8.47 4.85
CA GLU A 39 9.31 -7.67 3.65
C GLU A 39 7.81 -7.34 3.54
N THR A 40 6.98 -8.03 4.32
CA THR A 40 5.55 -7.80 4.47
C THR A 40 5.21 -6.83 5.60
N GLU A 41 6.19 -6.16 6.20
CA GLU A 41 6.02 -5.32 7.39
C GLU A 41 6.65 -3.94 7.21
N VAL A 42 6.01 -2.93 7.82
CA VAL A 42 6.58 -1.58 7.91
C VAL A 42 6.23 -0.98 9.25
N CYS A 43 7.19 -0.33 9.90
CA CYS A 43 6.91 0.50 11.06
C CYS A 43 6.35 1.87 10.62
N ASP A 44 5.16 2.23 11.12
CA ASP A 44 4.64 3.59 11.18
C ASP A 44 4.65 4.05 12.65
N PRO A 45 5.47 5.05 13.05
CA PRO A 45 5.51 5.53 14.43
C PRO A 45 4.16 5.95 15.02
N ARG A 46 3.17 6.27 14.17
CA ARG A 46 1.82 6.69 14.59
C ARG A 46 0.84 5.53 14.74
N ARG A 47 1.11 4.39 14.10
CA ARG A 47 0.19 3.24 14.01
C ARG A 47 0.79 1.91 14.46
N GLY A 48 2.08 1.86 14.76
CA GLY A 48 2.82 0.63 15.03
C GLY A 48 3.25 -0.09 13.75
N VAL A 49 3.47 -1.39 13.83
CA VAL A 49 3.85 -2.23 12.69
C VAL A 49 2.61 -2.55 11.84
N LEU A 50 2.64 -2.14 10.57
CA LEU A 50 1.64 -2.49 9.58
C LEU A 50 2.07 -3.77 8.86
N HIS A 51 1.13 -4.67 8.59
CA HIS A 51 1.41 -5.93 7.89
C HIS A 51 0.58 -6.02 6.61
N LEU A 52 1.24 -6.36 5.50
CA LEU A 52 0.61 -6.65 4.22
C LEU A 52 0.60 -8.16 3.98
N VAL A 53 -0.59 -8.73 3.85
CA VAL A 53 -0.76 -10.18 3.65
C VAL A 53 -1.38 -10.42 2.30
N TYR A 54 -0.72 -11.26 1.49
CA TYR A 54 -1.32 -11.81 0.29
C TYR A 54 -1.76 -13.26 0.55
N ARG A 55 -3.06 -13.54 0.48
CA ARG A 55 -3.61 -14.88 0.71
C ARG A 55 -4.88 -15.10 -0.11
N ALA A 56 -4.94 -16.24 -0.81
CA ALA A 56 -6.11 -16.66 -1.58
C ALA A 56 -6.61 -15.56 -2.55
N GLY A 57 -5.68 -14.95 -3.30
CA GLY A 57 -5.99 -13.88 -4.25
C GLY A 57 -6.33 -12.52 -3.60
N ARG A 58 -6.23 -12.37 -2.28
CA ARG A 58 -6.56 -11.11 -1.60
C ARG A 58 -5.32 -10.44 -1.05
N ILE A 59 -5.20 -9.14 -1.27
CA ILE A 59 -4.23 -8.28 -0.60
C ILE A 59 -4.94 -7.64 0.60
N VAL A 60 -4.47 -7.95 1.80
CA VAL A 60 -5.06 -7.51 3.06
C VAL A 60 -4.05 -6.69 3.84
N LEU A 61 -4.44 -5.49 4.22
CA LEU A 61 -3.67 -4.65 5.12
C LEU A 61 -4.17 -4.81 6.56
N GLN A 62 -3.25 -5.08 7.47
CA GLN A 62 -3.49 -5.15 8.89
C GLN A 62 -2.85 -3.92 9.54
N VAL A 63 -3.69 -3.11 10.18
CA VAL A 63 -3.27 -1.93 10.95
C VAL A 63 -3.61 -2.19 12.42
N PRO A 64 -2.66 -2.03 13.36
CA PRO A 64 -2.93 -2.23 14.77
C PRO A 64 -4.14 -1.45 15.27
N GLY A 65 -4.97 -2.11 16.08
CA GLY A 65 -6.21 -1.52 16.62
C GLY A 65 -7.34 -1.35 15.60
N ARG A 66 -7.21 -1.86 14.37
CA ARG A 66 -8.26 -1.82 13.34
C ARG A 66 -8.60 -3.21 12.82
N ALA A 67 -9.81 -3.36 12.29
CA ALA A 67 -10.18 -4.57 11.55
C ALA A 67 -9.30 -4.71 10.29
N PRO A 68 -8.88 -5.93 9.90
CA PRO A 68 -8.17 -6.16 8.66
C PRO A 68 -8.95 -5.62 7.46
N THR A 69 -8.25 -4.92 6.56
CA THR A 69 -8.87 -4.28 5.39
C THR A 69 -8.41 -4.98 4.11
N VAL A 70 -9.36 -5.45 3.30
CA VAL A 70 -9.06 -5.98 1.96
C VAL A 70 -8.84 -4.81 1.01
N LEU A 71 -7.59 -4.62 0.57
CA LEU A 71 -7.24 -3.55 -0.38
C LEU A 71 -7.65 -3.92 -1.81
N GLU A 72 -7.49 -5.19 -2.17
CA GLU A 72 -7.79 -5.70 -3.51
C GLU A 72 -8.08 -7.21 -3.46
N THR A 73 -8.90 -7.67 -4.41
CA THR A 73 -9.01 -9.09 -4.77
C THR A 73 -8.55 -9.26 -6.22
N ILE A 74 -7.46 -10.00 -6.42
CA ILE A 74 -6.89 -10.34 -7.71
C ILE A 74 -7.63 -11.58 -8.25
N PRO A 75 -8.28 -11.50 -9.43
CA PRO A 75 -8.91 -12.67 -10.01
C PRO A 75 -7.88 -13.76 -10.31
N ARG A 76 -8.25 -15.03 -10.13
CA ARG A 76 -7.33 -16.17 -10.26
C ARG A 76 -6.54 -16.19 -11.57
N ALA A 77 -7.15 -15.76 -12.68
CA ALA A 77 -6.49 -15.73 -13.98
C ALA A 77 -5.26 -14.79 -14.04
N TYR A 78 -5.19 -13.81 -13.13
CA TYR A 78 -4.11 -12.83 -13.05
C TYR A 78 -3.20 -13.04 -11.83
N ALA A 79 -3.40 -14.16 -11.12
CA ALA A 79 -2.78 -14.39 -9.83
C ALA A 79 -1.24 -14.51 -9.93
N PRO A 80 -0.48 -13.80 -9.08
CA PRO A 80 0.98 -13.84 -9.08
C PRO A 80 1.59 -15.23 -8.81
N GLU A 81 0.86 -16.13 -8.16
CA GLU A 81 1.29 -17.53 -7.94
C GLU A 81 1.49 -18.27 -9.26
N LEU A 82 0.72 -17.92 -10.30
CA LEU A 82 0.84 -18.55 -11.62
C LEU A 82 2.19 -18.27 -12.29
N ILE A 83 2.89 -17.23 -11.84
CA ILE A 83 4.17 -16.78 -12.40
C ILE A 83 5.28 -16.73 -11.33
N GLY A 84 5.08 -17.41 -10.18
CA GLY A 84 6.08 -17.48 -9.12
C GLY A 84 6.42 -16.15 -8.44
N SER A 85 5.55 -15.13 -8.56
CA SER A 85 5.82 -13.76 -8.10
C SER A 85 5.05 -13.35 -6.85
N ALA A 86 4.39 -14.28 -6.16
CA ALA A 86 3.57 -13.97 -4.98
C ALA A 86 4.35 -13.24 -3.88
N ARG A 87 5.63 -13.55 -3.72
CA ARG A 87 6.56 -12.87 -2.80
C ARG A 87 6.85 -11.41 -3.16
N ALA A 88 6.65 -11.02 -4.41
CA ALA A 88 6.83 -9.65 -4.86
C ALA A 88 5.63 -8.76 -4.47
N ILE A 89 4.57 -9.31 -3.89
CA ILE A 89 3.56 -8.53 -3.15
C ILE A 89 4.11 -8.26 -1.75
N ARG A 90 4.72 -7.09 -1.58
CA ARG A 90 5.47 -6.75 -0.36
C ARG A 90 5.51 -5.25 -0.12
N LEU A 91 5.66 -4.85 1.13
CA LEU A 91 5.80 -3.44 1.48
C LEU A 91 7.19 -2.94 1.09
N LEU A 92 7.29 -1.66 0.74
CA LEU A 92 8.61 -1.03 0.75
C LEU A 92 9.08 -0.90 2.20
N PRO A 93 10.37 -1.16 2.51
CA PRO A 93 10.91 -1.02 3.86
C PRO A 93 10.76 0.43 4.33
N THR A 94 10.74 0.67 5.65
CA THR A 94 10.49 2.00 6.24
C THR A 94 11.38 3.11 5.64
N ARG A 95 12.65 2.81 5.31
CA ARG A 95 13.57 3.78 4.67
C ARG A 95 13.14 4.24 3.27
N LEU A 96 12.28 3.47 2.60
CA LEU A 96 11.72 3.72 1.27
C LEU A 96 10.24 4.13 1.34
N GLN A 97 9.77 4.61 2.49
CA GLN A 97 8.38 5.01 2.72
C GLN A 97 8.27 6.53 3.02
N PRO A 98 8.71 7.41 2.11
CA PRO A 98 8.81 8.85 2.38
C PRO A 98 7.45 9.53 2.62
N TYR A 99 6.36 8.90 2.18
CA TYR A 99 5.01 9.44 2.29
C TYR A 99 4.21 8.88 3.47
N LEU A 100 4.80 7.98 4.27
CA LEU A 100 4.10 7.30 5.37
C LEU A 100 3.60 8.28 6.43
N ALA A 101 4.38 9.32 6.74
CA ALA A 101 4.00 10.40 7.65
C ALA A 101 2.78 11.21 7.15
N ARG A 102 2.46 11.15 5.85
CA ARG A 102 1.30 11.80 5.20
C ARG A 102 0.16 10.82 4.94
N ASP A 103 0.11 9.71 5.65
CA ASP A 103 -0.93 8.67 5.51
C ASP A 103 -0.92 8.02 4.12
N ARG A 104 0.25 7.87 3.50
CA ARG A 104 0.42 7.21 2.22
C ARG A 104 1.40 6.05 2.36
N LEU A 105 0.93 4.85 2.11
CA LEU A 105 1.73 3.63 2.22
C LEU A 105 2.05 3.08 0.83
N LEU A 106 3.30 2.70 0.62
CA LEU A 106 3.78 2.13 -0.64
C LEU A 106 3.97 0.62 -0.51
N TYR A 107 3.51 -0.13 -1.51
CA TYR A 107 3.84 -1.55 -1.64
C TYR A 107 4.04 -1.92 -3.10
N LEU A 108 4.90 -2.91 -3.33
CA LEU A 108 5.11 -3.50 -4.65
C LEU A 108 4.11 -4.62 -4.86
N SER A 109 3.63 -4.76 -6.09
CA SER A 109 2.84 -5.91 -6.50
C SER A 109 3.22 -6.31 -7.91
N VAL A 110 3.28 -7.60 -8.15
CA VAL A 110 3.39 -8.18 -9.48
C VAL A 110 2.11 -8.93 -9.78
N ARG A 111 1.63 -8.85 -11.02
CA ARG A 111 0.51 -9.63 -11.52
C ARG A 111 0.66 -9.86 -13.01
N ARG A 112 -0.13 -10.76 -13.57
CA ARG A 112 -0.20 -10.90 -15.03
C ARG A 112 -1.05 -9.79 -15.64
N SER A 113 -0.67 -9.29 -16.82
CA SER A 113 -1.47 -8.39 -17.65
C SER A 113 -2.51 -9.15 -18.47
N SER A 114 -2.26 -10.42 -18.78
CA SER A 114 -3.16 -11.26 -19.57
C SER A 114 -3.50 -12.58 -18.85
N PRO A 115 -4.70 -13.15 -19.06
CA PRO A 115 -5.07 -14.47 -18.55
C PRO A 115 -4.28 -15.60 -19.26
N GLY A 116 -4.28 -16.82 -18.72
CA GLY A 116 -3.52 -17.97 -19.26
C GLY A 116 -2.59 -18.67 -18.26
N ASP A 117 -1.55 -19.33 -18.77
CA ASP A 117 -0.75 -20.31 -18.03
C ASP A 117 0.74 -20.27 -18.44
N GLY A 118 1.15 -19.19 -19.11
CA GLY A 118 2.53 -18.94 -19.53
C GLY A 118 3.52 -19.02 -18.36
N HIS A 119 4.69 -19.59 -18.64
CA HIS A 119 5.75 -19.77 -17.64
C HIS A 119 6.71 -18.58 -17.64
N GLY A 120 6.98 -18.04 -16.44
CA GLY A 120 7.97 -16.98 -16.21
C GLY A 120 7.39 -15.56 -16.21
N TYR A 121 8.18 -14.61 -15.70
CA TYR A 121 7.77 -13.22 -15.49
C TYR A 121 7.33 -12.56 -16.81
N CYS A 122 8.23 -12.42 -17.80
CA CYS A 122 7.83 -11.80 -19.08
C CYS A 122 7.08 -12.72 -20.05
N GLY A 123 7.32 -14.03 -20.03
CA GLY A 123 6.57 -14.99 -20.85
C GLY A 123 5.07 -15.02 -20.56
N ALA A 124 4.65 -14.52 -19.40
CA ALA A 124 3.26 -14.47 -18.96
C ALA A 124 2.64 -13.06 -18.98
N GLY A 125 3.38 -12.06 -19.49
CA GLY A 125 3.02 -10.64 -19.41
C GLY A 125 2.96 -10.15 -17.96
N ALA A 126 3.97 -10.41 -17.13
CA ALA A 126 3.96 -9.86 -15.78
C ALA A 126 4.14 -8.33 -15.79
N GLU A 127 3.38 -7.66 -14.94
CA GLU A 127 3.43 -6.23 -14.71
C GLU A 127 3.71 -5.99 -13.24
N MET A 128 4.73 -5.19 -12.96
CA MET A 128 4.99 -4.68 -11.61
C MET A 128 4.41 -3.29 -11.47
N ALA A 129 3.71 -3.08 -10.36
CA ALA A 129 3.22 -1.77 -9.97
C ALA A 129 3.69 -1.43 -8.56
N LEU A 130 4.09 -0.17 -8.39
CA LEU A 130 4.15 0.49 -7.11
C LEU A 130 2.74 0.99 -6.76
N THR A 131 2.13 0.36 -5.77
CA THR A 131 0.78 0.70 -5.32
C THR A 131 0.84 1.68 -4.15
N VAL A 132 0.04 2.74 -4.25
CA VAL A 132 -0.11 3.76 -3.22
C VAL A 132 -1.43 3.52 -2.50
N VAL A 133 -1.37 3.34 -1.18
CA VAL A 133 -2.53 3.16 -0.30
C VAL A 133 -2.74 4.43 0.52
N ASP A 134 -3.96 4.95 0.50
CA ASP A 134 -4.40 5.97 1.45
C ASP A 134 -4.74 5.31 2.79
N LEU A 135 -4.11 5.77 3.87
CA LEU A 135 -4.36 5.32 5.25
C LEU A 135 -5.31 6.25 6.03
N HIS A 136 -5.83 7.30 5.38
CA HIS A 136 -6.82 8.19 5.95
C HIS A 136 -8.18 7.48 6.01
N GLY A 137 -8.76 7.39 7.20
CA GLY A 137 -9.98 6.61 7.41
C GLY A 137 -9.75 5.11 7.16
N ALA A 138 -10.63 4.48 6.38
CA ALA A 138 -10.49 3.08 5.98
C ALA A 138 -9.44 2.95 4.85
N PRO A 139 -8.42 2.08 5.00
CA PRO A 139 -7.38 1.95 3.99
C PRO A 139 -7.93 1.62 2.60
N SER A 140 -7.44 2.33 1.57
CA SER A 140 -7.89 2.13 0.20
C SER A 140 -6.77 2.42 -0.81
N ILE A 141 -6.85 1.83 -2.00
CA ILE A 141 -5.85 2.06 -3.04
C ILE A 141 -6.12 3.39 -3.73
N LEU A 142 -5.14 4.29 -3.68
CA LEU A 142 -5.17 5.60 -4.33
C LEU A 142 -4.75 5.49 -5.80
N ALA A 143 -3.67 4.75 -6.07
CA ALA A 143 -3.08 4.61 -7.40
C ALA A 143 -2.26 3.32 -7.51
N ARG A 144 -2.09 2.84 -8.75
CA ARG A 144 -1.11 1.81 -9.12
C ARG A 144 -0.24 2.40 -10.21
N VAL A 145 1.02 2.61 -9.89
CA VAL A 145 1.99 3.22 -10.80
C VAL A 145 2.83 2.10 -11.42
N PRO A 146 2.80 1.89 -12.75
CA PRO A 146 3.61 0.88 -13.40
C PRO A 146 5.10 1.17 -13.18
N VAL A 147 5.87 0.15 -12.81
CA VAL A 147 7.33 0.25 -12.61
C VAL A 147 8.11 -0.84 -13.33
N SER A 148 7.46 -1.89 -13.82
CA SER A 148 8.04 -2.82 -14.80
C SER A 148 6.91 -3.38 -15.64
N SER A 149 7.15 -3.47 -16.95
CA SER A 149 6.19 -3.98 -17.92
C SER A 149 6.92 -4.75 -19.01
N CYS A 150 6.52 -6.01 -19.18
CA CYS A 150 7.00 -6.82 -20.29
C CYS A 150 6.30 -6.46 -21.62
N LEU A 151 5.19 -5.73 -21.58
CA LEU A 151 4.48 -5.28 -22.79
C LEU A 151 4.98 -3.91 -23.27
N ASP A 152 5.27 -3.00 -22.35
CA ASP A 152 5.62 -1.61 -22.66
C ASP A 152 7.15 -1.36 -22.66
N ASN A 153 7.97 -2.42 -22.61
CA ASN A 153 9.44 -2.36 -22.51
C ASN A 153 9.95 -1.46 -21.36
N VAL A 154 9.23 -1.48 -20.23
CA VAL A 154 9.61 -0.78 -19.01
C VAL A 154 10.33 -1.77 -18.12
N ASP A 155 11.60 -1.52 -17.80
CA ASP A 155 12.39 -2.45 -17.00
C ASP A 155 13.10 -1.72 -15.86
N LEU A 156 13.01 -2.31 -14.67
CA LEU A 156 13.71 -1.81 -13.49
C LEU A 156 15.18 -2.11 -13.65
N ASP A 157 16.04 -1.19 -13.22
CA ASP A 157 17.49 -1.45 -13.21
C ASP A 157 17.90 -2.32 -12.01
N ALA A 158 17.33 -3.53 -11.96
CA ALA A 158 17.49 -4.55 -10.94
C ALA A 158 17.68 -5.94 -11.59
N PRO A 159 18.58 -6.78 -11.04
CA PRO A 159 18.82 -8.14 -11.55
C PRO A 159 17.67 -9.12 -11.24
N ASP A 160 16.87 -8.85 -10.21
CA ASP A 160 15.71 -9.65 -9.83
C ASP A 160 14.65 -8.82 -9.10
N LEU A 161 13.46 -9.39 -8.91
CA LEU A 161 12.31 -8.72 -8.28
C LEU A 161 12.51 -8.40 -6.80
N ASP A 162 13.47 -9.05 -6.15
CA ASP A 162 13.75 -8.87 -4.74
C ASP A 162 14.69 -7.69 -4.51
N ASP A 163 15.49 -7.31 -5.51
CA ASP A 163 16.41 -6.19 -5.44
C ASP A 163 15.69 -4.82 -5.37
N LEU A 164 15.93 -4.11 -4.27
CA LEU A 164 15.43 -2.76 -4.04
C LEU A 164 16.48 -1.67 -4.29
N THR A 165 17.67 -2.00 -4.81
CA THR A 165 18.70 -1.02 -5.20
C THR A 165 18.22 0.05 -6.20
N PRO A 166 17.25 -0.18 -7.11
CA PRO A 166 16.74 0.88 -7.98
C PRO A 166 15.95 1.96 -7.24
N TYR A 167 15.54 1.70 -5.99
CA TYR A 167 14.69 2.60 -5.21
C TYR A 167 15.51 3.40 -4.21
N ALA A 168 15.33 4.73 -4.23
CA ALA A 168 15.97 5.62 -3.28
C ALA A 168 15.02 6.73 -2.85
N VAL A 169 15.21 7.25 -1.64
CA VAL A 169 14.53 8.49 -1.20
C VAL A 169 15.50 9.65 -1.35
N ARG A 170 15.12 10.65 -2.16
CA ARG A 170 15.85 11.91 -2.35
C ARG A 170 14.87 13.06 -2.21
N ASP A 171 15.26 14.09 -1.45
CA ASP A 171 14.42 15.28 -1.22
C ASP A 171 12.99 14.98 -0.75
N GLY A 172 12.84 13.91 0.04
CA GLY A 172 11.54 13.44 0.55
C GLY A 172 10.63 12.81 -0.50
N ARG A 173 11.17 12.40 -1.64
CA ARG A 173 10.47 11.73 -2.74
C ARG A 173 11.10 10.39 -3.05
N LEU A 174 10.28 9.43 -3.47
CA LEU A 174 10.77 8.15 -3.97
C LEU A 174 11.23 8.33 -5.42
N ARG A 175 12.51 8.02 -5.65
CA ARG A 175 13.14 7.87 -6.95
C ARG A 175 13.26 6.40 -7.31
N ILE A 176 13.11 6.11 -8.60
CA ILE A 176 13.17 4.78 -9.17
C ILE A 176 14.04 4.84 -10.42
N ARG A 177 14.98 3.89 -10.53
CA ARG A 177 15.90 3.77 -11.66
C ARG A 177 15.46 2.66 -12.61
N PHE A 178 15.50 2.92 -13.91
CA PHE A 178 15.06 2.04 -14.98
C PHE A 178 16.19 1.79 -15.98
N SER A 179 16.30 0.56 -16.48
CA SER A 179 17.25 0.18 -17.53
C SER A 179 16.70 0.54 -18.92
N THR A 180 15.39 0.38 -19.13
CA THR A 180 14.69 0.80 -20.35
C THR A 180 13.32 1.38 -20.01
N TYR A 181 12.90 2.41 -20.75
CA TYR A 181 11.57 3.00 -20.61
C TYR A 181 11.06 3.47 -21.99
N ALA A 182 9.77 3.26 -22.28
CA ALA A 182 9.17 3.68 -23.55
C ALA A 182 9.39 5.19 -23.78
N GLY A 183 10.02 5.53 -24.91
CA GLY A 183 10.35 6.92 -25.28
C GLY A 183 11.77 7.37 -24.89
N HIS A 184 12.61 6.50 -24.33
CA HIS A 184 14.01 6.79 -24.00
C HIS A 184 14.96 5.73 -24.60
N GLU A 185 15.77 6.11 -25.60
CA GLU A 185 16.75 5.24 -26.29
C GLU A 185 18.20 5.39 -25.75
N SER A 186 18.37 5.94 -24.56
CA SER A 186 19.68 6.18 -23.93
C SER A 186 20.25 4.91 -23.31
N ALA A 187 21.59 4.75 -23.36
CA ALA A 187 22.32 3.68 -22.65
C ALA A 187 22.46 3.95 -21.14
N ASP A 188 22.22 5.18 -20.69
CA ASP A 188 22.23 5.54 -19.27
C ASP A 188 20.88 5.23 -18.63
N PRO A 189 20.87 4.69 -17.39
CA PRO A 189 19.65 4.39 -16.68
C PRO A 189 18.83 5.66 -16.43
N VAL A 190 17.53 5.54 -16.66
CA VAL A 190 16.57 6.63 -16.52
C VAL A 190 16.10 6.69 -15.07
N GLU A 191 16.07 7.89 -14.47
CA GLU A 191 15.45 8.10 -13.16
C GLU A 191 14.07 8.74 -13.30
N ALA A 192 13.11 8.22 -12.54
CA ALA A 192 11.81 8.85 -12.37
C ALA A 192 11.46 8.98 -10.89
N GLU A 193 10.64 9.99 -10.58
CA GLU A 193 10.09 10.20 -9.25
C GLU A 193 8.58 9.95 -9.26
N LEU A 194 8.02 9.56 -8.11
CA LEU A 194 6.57 9.66 -7.95
C LEU A 194 6.12 11.12 -8.05
N ALA A 195 5.15 11.36 -8.94
CA ALA A 195 4.54 12.66 -9.15
C ALA A 195 3.99 13.24 -7.83
N PRO A 196 3.84 14.57 -7.70
CA PRO A 196 3.31 15.19 -6.48
C PRO A 196 1.94 14.64 -6.03
N ASP A 197 1.10 14.20 -6.97
CA ASP A 197 -0.23 13.62 -6.71
C ASP A 197 -0.18 12.11 -6.39
N LEU A 198 1.00 11.50 -6.49
CA LEU A 198 1.29 10.08 -6.28
C LEU A 198 0.57 9.13 -7.26
N ARG A 199 0.13 9.64 -8.42
CA ARG A 199 -0.64 8.85 -9.39
C ARG A 199 0.15 8.39 -10.62
N ALA A 200 1.33 8.97 -10.83
CA ALA A 200 2.18 8.69 -11.99
C ALA A 200 3.66 8.84 -11.64
N LEU A 201 4.52 8.48 -12.60
CA LEU A 201 5.94 8.82 -12.58
C LEU A 201 6.17 10.14 -13.33
N THR A 202 7.09 10.94 -12.82
CA THR A 202 7.67 12.09 -13.52
C THR A 202 9.14 11.82 -13.75
N PHE A 203 9.54 11.80 -15.02
CA PHE A 203 10.94 11.58 -15.41
C PHE A 203 11.76 12.82 -15.07
N ALA A 204 12.89 12.60 -14.39
CA ALA A 204 13.87 13.67 -14.25
C ALA A 204 14.47 13.95 -15.64
N PRO A 205 14.65 15.22 -16.02
CA PRO A 205 15.34 15.58 -17.25
C PRO A 205 16.82 15.21 -17.21
#